data_AF-A0A7J3NUR7-F1
#
_entry.id   AF-A0A7J3NUR7-F1
#
_cell.length_a   1.000
_cell.length_b   1.000
_cell.length_c   1.000
_cell.angle_alpha   90.00
_cell.angle_beta   90.00
_cell.angle_gamma   90.00
#
_symmetry.space_group_name_H-M   'P 1'
#
loop_
_entity.id
_entity.type
_entity.pdbx_description
1 polymer ?
#
loop_
_entity_poly.entity_id
_entity_poly.type
_entity_poly.pdbx_seq_one_letter_code
_entity_poly.pdbx_strand_id
1 'polypeptide(L)'
;MVSKDQSIGGVIFIVCVILAILYVVTLFYPQWLIDIGWARDAGTVQFWVIAVPVLIAFVAIMAIGAWIGWTMATTPPPKPIEEITSELEEETKKEGAPKEGAEKSEGETSK
;
A
#
# COMPACT_ATOMS: atom_id res chain seq x y z
N MET A 1 7.36 -33.22 -4.86
CA MET A 1 8.39 -32.19 -4.66
C MET A 1 7.65 -30.88 -4.46
N VAL A 2 7.59 -30.35 -3.23
CA VAL A 2 6.89 -29.09 -2.97
C VAL A 2 7.68 -27.98 -3.67
N SER A 3 7.03 -27.18 -4.50
CA SER A 3 7.70 -26.05 -5.13
C SER A 3 8.22 -25.12 -4.04
N LYS A 4 9.41 -24.55 -4.24
CA LYS A 4 10.04 -23.61 -3.29
C LYS A 4 9.07 -22.48 -2.93
N ASP A 5 8.29 -22.01 -3.90
CA ASP A 5 7.28 -20.97 -3.73
C ASP A 5 6.09 -21.42 -2.88
N GLN A 6 5.66 -22.68 -3.00
CA GLN A 6 4.59 -23.26 -2.19
C GLN A 6 5.04 -23.46 -0.74
N SER A 7 6.31 -23.83 -0.52
CA SER A 7 6.88 -23.91 0.83
C SER A 7 6.91 -22.54 1.50
N ILE A 8 7.31 -21.49 0.77
CA ILE A 8 7.35 -20.12 1.30
C ILE A 8 5.94 -19.64 1.66
N GLY A 9 4.97 -19.82 0.76
CA GLY A 9 3.57 -19.47 1.02
C GLY A 9 2.99 -20.24 2.21
N GLY A 10 3.28 -21.54 2.32
CA GLY A 10 2.84 -22.37 3.43
C GLY A 10 3.42 -21.93 4.79
N VAL A 11 4.70 -21.58 4.84
CA VAL A 11 5.35 -21.08 6.06
C VAL A 11 4.72 -19.76 6.49
N ILE A 12 4.53 -18.82 5.56
CA ILE A 12 3.92 -17.51 5.86
C ILE A 12 2.49 -17.71 6.41
N PHE A 13 1.69 -18.58 5.77
CA PHE A 13 0.34 -18.89 6.23
C PHE A 13 0.33 -19.46 7.66
N ILE A 14 1.21 -20.42 7.95
CA ILE A 14 1.32 -21.01 9.29
C ILE A 14 1.70 -19.95 10.32
N VAL A 15 2.66 -19.08 10.01
CA VAL A 15 3.06 -17.98 10.90
C VAL A 15 1.88 -17.04 11.17
N CYS A 16 1.14 -16.64 10.14
CA CYS A 16 -0.04 -15.80 10.30
C CYS A 16 -1.13 -16.46 11.15
N VAL A 17 -1.39 -17.75 10.94
CA VAL A 17 -2.37 -18.51 11.73
C VAL A 17 -1.93 -18.60 13.20
N ILE A 18 -0.65 -18.91 13.46
CA ILE A 18 -0.12 -18.94 14.82
C ILE A 18 -0.24 -17.57 15.48
N LEU A 19 0.13 -16.49 14.80
CA LEU A 19 -0.01 -15.13 15.32
C LEU A 19 -1.47 -14.77 15.62
N ALA A 20 -2.41 -15.16 14.74
CA ALA A 20 -3.84 -14.94 14.97
C ALA A 20 -4.33 -15.68 16.22
N ILE A 21 -3.94 -16.95 16.38
CA ILE A 21 -4.29 -17.75 17.56
C ILE A 21 -3.69 -17.12 18.81
N LEU A 22 -2.39 -16.79 18.80
CA LEU A 22 -1.72 -16.14 19.92
C LEU A 22 -2.39 -14.82 20.28
N TYR A 23 -2.76 -14.00 19.30
CA TYR A 23 -3.47 -12.74 19.51
C TYR A 23 -4.80 -12.96 20.22
N VAL A 24 -5.64 -13.88 19.73
CA VAL A 24 -6.94 -14.19 20.35
C VAL A 24 -6.76 -14.75 21.77
N VAL A 25 -5.85 -15.70 21.96
CA VAL A 25 -5.59 -16.30 23.28
C VAL A 25 -5.08 -15.25 24.27
N THR A 26 -4.12 -14.42 23.88
CA THR A 26 -3.59 -13.35 24.74
C THR A 26 -4.63 -12.28 25.07
N LEU A 27 -5.54 -11.97 24.15
CA LEU A 27 -6.60 -11.00 24.36
C LEU A 27 -7.63 -11.48 25.39
N PHE A 28 -8.12 -12.72 25.24
CA PHE A 28 -9.18 -13.27 26.10
C PHE A 28 -8.67 -13.96 27.37
N TYR A 29 -7.43 -14.46 27.35
CA TYR A 29 -6.80 -15.14 28.48
C TYR A 29 -5.35 -14.68 28.63
N PRO A 30 -5.09 -13.45 29.12
CA PRO A 30 -3.73 -12.94 29.32
C PRO A 30 -2.98 -13.63 30.47
N GLN A 31 -3.67 -14.41 31.31
CA GLN A 31 -3.08 -15.04 32.51
C GLN A 31 -1.93 -15.99 32.19
N TRP A 32 -1.99 -16.69 31.05
CA TRP A 32 -0.91 -17.60 30.64
C TRP A 32 0.46 -16.90 30.50
N LEU A 33 0.49 -15.60 30.11
CA LEU A 33 1.72 -14.81 30.02
C LEU A 33 2.28 -14.46 31.41
N ILE A 34 1.40 -14.35 32.41
CA ILE A 34 1.77 -14.08 33.80
C ILE A 34 2.30 -15.36 34.44
N ASP A 35 1.62 -16.50 34.21
CA ASP A 35 2.04 -17.82 34.71
C ASP A 35 3.42 -18.23 34.18
N ILE A 36 3.74 -17.86 32.94
CA ILE A 36 5.05 -18.08 32.31
C ILE A 36 6.11 -17.05 32.78
N GLY A 37 5.71 -16.03 33.55
CA GLY A 37 6.60 -14.99 34.08
C GLY A 37 7.00 -13.92 33.06
N TRP A 38 6.37 -13.89 31.89
CA TRP A 38 6.62 -12.91 30.83
C TRP A 38 5.89 -11.57 31.05
N ALA A 39 4.81 -11.58 31.82
CA ALA A 39 4.06 -10.38 32.19
C ALA A 39 3.80 -10.34 33.70
N ARG A 40 3.65 -9.13 34.25
CA ARG A 40 3.32 -8.93 35.67
C ARG A 40 1.86 -8.56 35.92
N ASP A 41 1.21 -7.97 34.92
CA ASP A 41 -0.13 -7.41 35.05
C ASP A 41 -0.95 -7.68 33.80
N ALA A 42 -2.16 -8.24 33.98
CA ALA A 42 -3.03 -8.64 32.89
C ALA A 42 -3.60 -7.46 32.12
N GLY A 43 -3.96 -6.38 32.84
CA GLY A 43 -4.53 -5.18 32.23
C GLY A 43 -3.54 -4.48 31.31
N THR A 44 -2.27 -4.44 31.73
CA THR A 44 -1.16 -3.90 30.93
C THR A 44 -0.97 -4.71 29.65
N VAL A 45 -0.97 -6.04 29.72
CA VAL A 45 -0.86 -6.90 28.52
C VAL A 45 -1.99 -6.64 27.54
N GLN A 46 -3.24 -6.67 28.00
CA GLN A 46 -4.40 -6.45 27.13
C GLN A 46 -4.38 -5.06 26.49
N PHE A 47 -4.03 -4.03 27.27
CA PHE A 47 -3.88 -2.67 26.75
C PHE A 47 -2.88 -2.62 25.60
N TRP A 48 -1.67 -3.19 25.77
CA TRP A 48 -0.64 -3.18 24.72
C TRP A 48 -1.00 -4.05 23.51
N VAL A 49 -1.63 -5.20 23.71
CA VAL A 49 -2.10 -6.08 22.62
C VAL A 49 -3.10 -5.37 21.71
N ILE A 50 -3.94 -4.48 22.25
CA ILE A 50 -4.88 -3.68 21.47
C ILE A 50 -4.23 -2.40 20.95
N ALA A 51 -3.48 -1.69 21.80
CA ALA A 51 -2.91 -0.39 21.49
C ALA A 51 -1.92 -0.46 20.33
N VAL A 52 -1.10 -1.51 20.23
CA VAL A 52 -0.07 -1.62 19.17
C VAL A 52 -0.70 -1.73 17.77
N PRO A 53 -1.60 -2.69 17.47
CA PRO A 53 -2.25 -2.76 16.16
C PRO A 53 -3.03 -1.49 15.81
N VAL A 54 -3.77 -0.92 16.78
CA VAL A 54 -4.55 0.30 16.56
C VAL A 54 -3.63 1.48 16.26
N LEU A 55 -2.53 1.62 17.00
CA LEU A 55 -1.53 2.66 16.76
C LEU A 55 -0.90 2.53 15.38
N ILE A 56 -0.50 1.32 14.97
CA ILE A 56 0.09 1.08 13.64
C ILE A 56 -0.90 1.46 12.53
N ALA A 57 -2.16 1.03 12.65
CA ALA A 57 -3.20 1.38 11.69
C ALA A 57 -3.44 2.90 11.64
N PHE A 58 -3.51 3.55 12.80
CA PHE A 58 -3.69 5.00 12.90
C PHE A 58 -2.52 5.77 12.29
N VAL A 59 -1.28 5.39 12.62
CA VAL A 59 -0.07 6.01 12.07
C VAL A 59 0.02 5.81 10.57
N ALA A 60 -0.38 4.65 10.03
CA ALA A 60 -0.43 4.43 8.59
C ALA A 60 -1.40 5.41 7.89
N ILE A 61 -2.58 5.62 8.46
CA ILE A 61 -3.56 6.60 7.94
C ILE A 61 -3.00 8.02 8.02
N MET A 62 -2.39 8.39 9.15
CA MET A 62 -1.77 9.70 9.33
C MET A 62 -0.60 9.93 8.37
N ALA A 63 0.21 8.91 8.09
CA ALA A 63 1.30 8.99 7.13
C ALA A 63 0.79 9.26 5.71
N ILE A 64 -0.33 8.62 5.31
CA ILE A 64 -0.98 8.89 4.02
C ILE A 64 -1.48 10.34 3.97
N GLY A 65 -2.18 10.81 5.00
CA GLY A 65 -2.67 12.19 5.07
C GLY A 65 -1.54 13.22 5.03
N ALA A 66 -0.45 12.96 5.77
CA ALA A 66 0.74 13.79 5.77
C ALA A 66 1.42 13.82 4.39
N TRP A 67 1.50 12.68 3.69
CA TRP A 67 2.04 12.61 2.34
C TRP A 67 1.21 13.43 1.35
N ILE A 68 -0.12 13.30 1.39
CA ILE A 68 -1.01 14.10 0.52
C ILE A 68 -0.86 15.59 0.83
N GLY A 69 -0.90 15.97 2.11
CA GLY A 69 -0.69 17.35 2.54
C GLY A 69 0.66 17.91 2.09
N TRP A 70 1.71 17.10 2.16
CA TRP A 70 3.04 17.46 1.67
C TRP A 70 3.05 17.71 0.16
N THR A 71 2.38 16.87 -0.64
CA THR A 71 2.30 17.08 -2.09
C THR A 71 1.54 18.37 -2.43
N MET A 72 0.43 18.68 -1.76
CA MET A 72 -0.30 19.93 -2.01
C MET A 72 0.48 21.18 -1.57
N ALA A 73 1.24 21.10 -0.47
CA ALA A 73 2.08 22.21 -0.01
C ALA A 73 3.27 22.48 -0.93
N THR A 74 3.76 21.45 -1.63
CA THR A 74 4.94 21.52 -2.50
C THR A 74 4.59 21.60 -3.99
N THR A 75 3.32 21.48 -4.37
CA THR A 75 2.85 21.78 -5.72
C THR A 75 2.57 23.28 -5.87
N PRO A 76 3.43 24.05 -6.58
CA PRO A 76 3.07 25.40 -6.98
C PRO A 76 1.80 25.34 -7.85
N PRO A 77 0.88 26.30 -7.71
CA PRO A 77 -0.36 26.33 -8.45
C PRO A 77 -0.06 26.16 -9.95
N PRO A 78 -0.80 25.27 -10.65
CA PRO A 78 -0.57 25.01 -12.06
C PRO A 78 -0.59 26.33 -12.81
N LYS A 79 0.46 26.59 -13.59
CA LYS A 79 0.56 27.80 -14.40
C LYS A 79 -0.66 27.89 -15.33
N PRO A 80 -1.20 29.11 -15.57
CA PRO A 80 -2.31 29.32 -16.48
C PRO A 80 -2.05 28.69 -17.85
N ILE A 81 -3.08 28.05 -18.39
CA ILE A 81 -3.05 27.19 -19.58
C ILE A 81 -2.52 27.93 -20.84
N GLU A 82 -2.57 29.27 -20.84
CA GLU A 82 -2.14 30.13 -21.96
C GLU A 82 -0.63 30.09 -22.25
N GLU A 83 0.23 29.96 -21.24
CA GLU A 83 1.70 29.87 -21.43
C GLU A 83 2.14 28.49 -21.91
N ILE A 84 1.43 27.43 -21.51
CA ILE A 84 1.75 26.04 -21.92
C ILE A 84 1.33 25.79 -23.37
N THR A 85 0.18 26.33 -23.80
CA THR A 85 -0.24 26.24 -25.21
C THR A 85 0.70 27.00 -26.13
N SER A 86 1.22 28.16 -25.71
CA SER A 86 2.14 28.95 -26.55
C SER A 86 3.52 28.30 -26.67
N GLU A 87 4.07 27.68 -25.61
CA GLU A 87 5.30 26.88 -25.71
C GLU A 87 5.12 25.58 -26.51
N LEU A 88 3.98 24.87 -26.35
CA LEU A 88 3.70 23.64 -27.10
C LEU A 88 3.44 23.92 -28.60
N GLU A 89 2.83 25.05 -28.94
CA GLU A 89 2.57 25.48 -30.31
C GLU A 89 3.85 26.02 -30.99
N GLU A 90 4.79 26.58 -30.22
CA GLU A 90 6.13 26.96 -30.72
C GLU A 90 7.02 25.74 -30.99
N GLU A 91 6.99 24.72 -30.12
CA GLU A 91 7.68 23.43 -30.35
C GLU A 91 7.05 22.65 -31.52
N THR A 92 5.71 22.59 -31.60
CA THR A 92 4.98 21.94 -32.70
C THR A 92 5.19 22.65 -34.05
N LYS A 93 5.41 23.97 -34.07
CA LYS A 93 5.76 24.69 -35.31
C LYS A 93 7.20 24.47 -35.75
N LYS A 94 8.11 24.10 -34.85
CA LYS A 94 9.50 23.77 -35.19
C LYS A 94 9.62 22.34 -35.74
N GLU A 95 8.75 21.43 -35.32
CA GLU A 95 8.72 20.03 -35.76
C GLU A 95 7.56 19.76 -36.74
N GLY A 96 7.78 20.06 -38.02
CA GLY A 96 6.75 20.01 -39.06
C GLY A 96 5.96 18.70 -39.18
N ALA A 97 4.63 18.84 -39.19
CA ALA A 97 3.71 17.91 -39.86
C ALA A 97 3.84 18.06 -41.41
N PRO A 98 3.35 17.13 -42.26
CA PRO A 98 2.44 16.01 -41.97
C PRO A 98 2.77 14.67 -42.69
N LYS A 99 2.16 13.55 -42.27
CA LYS A 99 1.41 12.63 -43.17
C LYS A 99 0.37 11.81 -42.39
N GLU A 100 -0.88 12.09 -42.72
CA GLU A 100 -2.12 11.39 -42.38
C GLU A 100 -2.32 10.18 -43.31
N GLY A 101 -2.89 9.09 -42.81
CA GLY A 101 -3.70 8.16 -43.62
C GLY A 101 -3.36 6.67 -43.61
N ALA A 102 -4.44 5.88 -43.43
CA ALA A 102 -4.63 4.46 -43.77
C ALA A 102 -4.08 3.41 -42.77
N GLU A 103 -4.76 2.34 -42.39
CA GLU A 103 -6.11 1.80 -42.61
C GLU A 103 -6.21 0.53 -41.76
N LYS A 104 -7.40 0.28 -41.20
CA LYS A 104 -7.94 -1.00 -40.68
C LYS A 104 -7.12 -2.29 -40.95
N SER A 105 -6.91 -3.07 -39.89
CA SER A 105 -7.00 -4.54 -39.96
C SER A 105 -7.46 -5.10 -38.61
N GLU A 106 -8.78 -5.09 -38.43
CA GLU A 106 -9.49 -6.09 -37.64
C GLU A 106 -9.58 -7.35 -38.52
N GLY A 107 -9.06 -8.48 -38.03
CA GLY A 107 -9.33 -9.80 -38.62
C GLY A 107 -8.11 -10.68 -38.83
N GLU A 108 -7.67 -11.40 -37.80
CA GLU A 108 -7.23 -12.81 -37.91
C GLU A 108 -6.78 -13.32 -36.53
N THR A 109 -7.62 -14.11 -35.86
CA THR A 109 -7.14 -15.33 -35.17
C THR A 109 -8.30 -16.32 -35.15
N SER A 110 -8.45 -17.02 -36.28
CA SER A 110 -9.12 -18.31 -36.36
C SER A 110 -8.06 -19.38 -36.08
N LYS A 111 -8.22 -20.13 -34.98
CA LYS A 111 -7.90 -21.56 -34.89
C LYS A 111 -8.40 -22.15 -33.58
#